data_AF-A0A8J4W2K5-F1
#
_entry.id   AF-A0A8J4W2K5-F1
#
_cell.length_a   1.000
_cell.length_b   1.000
_cell.length_c   1.000
_cell.angle_alpha   90.00
_cell.angle_beta   90.00
_cell.angle_gamma   90.00
#
_symmetry.space_group_name_H-M   'P 1'
#
loop_
_entity.id
_entity.type
_entity.pdbx_description
1 polymer ?
#
loop_
_entity_poly.entity_id
_entity_poly.type
_entity_poly.pdbx_seq_one_letter_code
_entity_poly.pdbx_strand_id
1 'polypeptide(L)'
;MFVLSKNVGKACRHLASQSKEPLSLLQEALEHFDYALGVINQCSLRDVLGGYKALYCSVRRVEMERERVVKQMEGIQAREEESEQVETTKRLVECTTCCGNSEEMVLDENDGCYYCQTCYEEYYAAERGTKEEVVSELRIERKESWKEAGASGDNREYEEGEKNAIDEEGEKEDAPAGVEPSLDEPKDQEEAQERLRHSRVELGSLADFLAGAESPPFATQARILSHEW
;
A
#
# COMPACT_ATOMS: atom_id res chain seq x y z
N MET A 1 6.94 -1.66 30.71
CA MET A 1 5.79 -2.31 30.04
C MET A 1 5.34 -1.54 28.81
N PHE A 2 4.87 -0.28 28.93
CA PHE A 2 4.38 0.52 27.79
C PHE A 2 5.28 0.52 26.54
N VAL A 3 6.57 0.84 26.70
CA VAL A 3 7.53 0.94 25.58
C VAL A 3 7.71 -0.38 24.85
N LEU A 4 7.77 -1.49 25.60
CA LEU A 4 7.92 -2.83 25.03
C LEU A 4 6.69 -3.18 24.19
N SER A 5 5.49 -3.07 24.76
CA SER A 5 4.24 -3.38 24.05
C SER A 5 4.04 -2.50 22.80
N LYS A 6 4.37 -1.21 22.88
CA LYS A 6 4.40 -0.31 21.72
C LYS A 6 5.35 -0.80 20.62
N ASN A 7 6.56 -1.24 20.98
CA ASN A 7 7.56 -1.67 20.01
C ASN A 7 7.18 -3.02 19.38
N VAL A 8 6.65 -3.95 20.17
CA VAL A 8 6.14 -5.23 19.67
C VAL A 8 4.97 -4.99 18.72
N GLY A 9 3.98 -4.16 19.09
CA GLY A 9 2.86 -3.84 18.20
C GLY A 9 3.31 -3.20 16.87
N LYS A 10 4.32 -2.32 16.90
CA LYS A 10 4.94 -1.77 15.68
C LYS A 10 5.63 -2.85 14.83
N ALA A 11 6.32 -3.79 15.47
CA ALA A 11 6.98 -4.90 14.79
C ALA A 11 5.95 -5.85 14.15
N CYS A 12 4.90 -6.25 14.87
CA CYS A 12 3.79 -7.06 14.35
C CYS A 12 3.15 -6.40 13.13
N ARG A 13 2.86 -5.09 13.18
CA ARG A 13 2.35 -4.37 12.00
C ARG A 13 3.32 -4.38 10.82
N HIS A 14 4.62 -4.21 11.07
CA HIS A 14 5.61 -4.26 10.00
C HIS A 14 5.71 -5.65 9.37
N LEU A 15 5.69 -6.70 10.18
CA LEU A 15 5.64 -8.09 9.70
C LEU A 15 4.36 -8.38 8.93
N ALA A 16 3.21 -7.84 9.36
CA ALA A 16 1.95 -7.99 8.65
C ALA A 16 2.03 -7.50 7.19
N SER A 17 2.77 -6.41 6.94
CA SER A 17 2.95 -5.89 5.57
C SER A 17 3.74 -6.81 4.62
N GLN A 18 4.42 -7.83 5.15
CA GLN A 18 5.24 -8.77 4.40
C GLN A 18 4.70 -10.21 4.47
N SER A 19 3.66 -10.44 5.29
CA SER A 19 3.13 -11.77 5.57
C SER A 19 2.07 -12.18 4.55
N LYS A 20 1.91 -13.50 4.39
CA LYS A 20 0.77 -14.09 3.67
C LYS A 20 -0.52 -14.04 4.48
N GLU A 21 -0.40 -14.00 5.80
CA GLU A 21 -1.51 -13.91 6.75
C GLU A 21 -1.40 -12.58 7.51
N PRO A 22 -1.81 -11.46 6.89
CA PRO A 22 -1.67 -10.14 7.50
C PRO A 22 -2.64 -9.92 8.67
N LEU A 23 -3.83 -10.52 8.64
CA LEU A 23 -4.88 -10.28 9.64
C LEU A 23 -4.50 -10.76 11.05
N SER A 24 -3.90 -11.93 11.18
CA SER A 24 -3.48 -12.48 12.47
C SER A 24 -2.42 -11.58 13.14
N LEU A 25 -1.43 -11.12 12.37
CA LEU A 25 -0.39 -10.21 12.85
C LEU A 25 -0.90 -8.81 13.17
N LEU A 26 -1.89 -8.31 12.41
CA LEU A 26 -2.55 -7.03 12.71
C LEU A 26 -3.39 -7.12 13.99
N GLN A 27 -4.04 -8.26 14.24
CA GLN A 27 -4.77 -8.49 15.48
C GLN A 27 -3.83 -8.54 16.69
N GLU A 28 -2.70 -9.25 16.59
CA GLU A 28 -1.66 -9.25 17.64
C GLU A 28 -1.09 -7.83 17.86
N ALA A 29 -0.87 -7.07 16.78
CA ALA A 29 -0.45 -5.67 16.89
C ALA A 29 -1.47 -4.82 17.67
N LEU A 30 -2.76 -5.03 17.41
CA LEU A 30 -3.85 -4.32 18.08
C LEU A 30 -3.88 -4.64 19.58
N GLU A 31 -3.79 -5.92 19.95
CA GLU A 31 -3.73 -6.37 21.35
C GLU A 31 -2.56 -5.73 22.11
N HIS A 32 -1.39 -5.62 21.47
CA HIS A 32 -0.24 -4.96 22.06
C HIS A 32 -0.42 -3.45 22.24
N PHE A 33 -1.06 -2.76 21.29
CA PHE A 33 -1.38 -1.34 21.45
C PHE A 33 -2.45 -1.11 22.51
N ASP A 34 -3.47 -1.96 22.58
CA ASP A 34 -4.51 -1.91 23.62
C ASP A 34 -3.93 -2.17 25.00
N TYR A 35 -3.02 -3.14 25.12
CA TYR A 35 -2.30 -3.37 26.36
C TYR A 35 -1.43 -2.16 26.76
N ALA A 36 -0.71 -1.57 25.82
CA ALA A 36 0.10 -0.37 26.08
C ALA A 36 -0.78 0.78 26.60
N LEU A 37 -1.92 1.06 25.95
CA LEU A 37 -2.86 2.09 26.40
C LEU A 37 -3.53 1.71 27.73
N GLY A 38 -3.79 0.42 27.96
CA GLY A 38 -4.30 -0.12 29.21
C GLY A 38 -3.37 0.19 30.40
N VAL A 39 -2.06 0.03 30.23
CA VAL A 39 -1.07 0.41 31.26
C VAL A 39 -1.14 1.90 31.61
N ILE A 40 -1.29 2.77 30.61
CA ILE A 40 -1.42 4.23 30.83
C ILE A 40 -2.70 4.56 31.61
N ASN A 41 -3.81 3.87 31.29
CA ASN A 41 -5.09 4.07 31.95
C ASN A 41 -5.09 3.53 33.39
N GLN A 42 -4.53 2.34 33.61
CA GLN A 42 -4.46 1.71 34.95
C GLN A 42 -3.60 2.52 35.93
N CYS A 43 -2.54 3.16 35.43
CA CYS A 43 -1.69 4.00 36.26
C CYS A 43 -2.19 5.45 36.37
N SER A 44 -3.39 5.78 35.87
CA SER A 44 -3.94 7.14 35.83
C SER A 44 -2.98 8.19 35.26
N LEU A 45 -2.11 7.78 34.34
CA LEU A 45 -1.04 8.65 33.84
C LEU A 45 -1.61 9.76 32.94
N ARG A 46 -2.79 9.59 32.34
CA ARG A 46 -3.40 10.59 31.44
C ARG A 46 -3.47 11.99 32.07
N ASP A 47 -3.76 12.07 33.37
CA ASP A 47 -3.93 13.35 34.07
C ASP A 47 -2.58 14.02 34.37
N VAL A 48 -1.54 13.23 34.61
CA VAL A 48 -0.18 13.70 34.93
C VAL A 48 0.63 14.03 33.67
N LEU A 49 0.30 13.38 32.55
CA LEU A 49 0.99 13.53 31.27
C LEU A 49 0.90 14.92 30.65
N GLY A 50 -0.06 15.76 31.09
CA GLY A 50 -0.15 17.16 30.65
C GLY A 50 1.12 17.97 30.92
N GLY A 51 1.89 17.63 31.96
CA GLY A 51 3.18 18.24 32.26
C GLY A 51 4.35 17.71 31.43
N TYR A 52 4.23 16.51 30.85
CA TYR A 52 5.32 15.79 30.18
C TYR A 52 5.01 15.60 28.69
N LYS A 53 5.32 16.62 27.89
CA LYS A 53 5.06 16.65 26.44
C LYS A 53 5.57 15.40 25.70
N ALA A 54 6.77 14.93 26.01
CA ALA A 54 7.37 13.77 25.34
C ALA A 54 6.53 12.50 25.56
N LEU A 55 6.11 12.25 26.80
CA LEU A 55 5.29 11.09 27.14
C LEU A 55 3.88 11.20 26.56
N TYR A 56 3.25 12.37 26.64
CA TYR A 56 1.95 12.62 26.01
C TYR A 56 1.98 12.36 24.49
N CYS A 57 2.99 12.90 23.80
CA CYS A 57 3.21 12.64 22.38
C CYS A 57 3.42 11.15 22.09
N SER A 58 4.10 10.43 22.99
CA SER A 58 4.31 8.99 22.84
C SER A 58 3.01 8.20 22.92
N VAL A 59 2.09 8.56 23.82
CA VAL A 59 0.76 7.95 23.97
C VAL A 59 -0.10 8.27 22.75
N ARG A 60 -0.14 9.54 22.32
CA ARG A 60 -0.82 9.95 21.09
C ARG A 60 -0.34 9.19 19.86
N ARG A 61 0.97 8.95 19.76
CA ARG A 61 1.51 8.11 18.68
C ARG A 61 0.96 6.68 18.76
N VAL A 62 0.85 6.08 19.93
CA VAL A 62 0.26 4.73 20.06
C VAL A 62 -1.22 4.73 19.65
N GLU A 63 -2.00 5.73 20.07
CA GLU A 63 -3.40 5.88 19.64
C GLU A 63 -3.52 5.96 18.10
N MET A 64 -2.70 6.80 17.45
CA MET A 64 -2.68 6.90 15.99
C MET A 64 -2.23 5.60 15.31
N GLU A 65 -1.25 4.88 15.87
CA GLU A 65 -0.80 3.60 15.30
C GLU A 65 -1.88 2.53 15.42
N ARG A 66 -2.61 2.50 16.54
CA ARG A 66 -3.78 1.64 16.75
C ARG A 66 -4.87 1.90 15.71
N GLU A 67 -5.24 3.17 15.50
CA GLU A 67 -6.22 3.55 14.47
C GLU A 67 -5.78 3.15 13.06
N ARG A 68 -4.49 3.28 12.75
CA ARG A 68 -3.95 2.82 11.45
C ARG A 68 -4.08 1.31 11.29
N VAL A 69 -3.82 0.53 12.34
CA VAL A 69 -3.98 -0.94 12.29
C VAL A 69 -5.44 -1.30 12.05
N VAL A 70 -6.38 -0.67 12.75
CA VAL A 70 -7.83 -0.90 12.53
C VAL A 70 -8.22 -0.62 11.08
N LYS A 71 -7.82 0.54 10.53
CA LYS A 71 -8.08 0.88 9.12
C LYS A 71 -7.44 -0.10 8.14
N GLN A 72 -6.25 -0.61 8.45
CA GLN A 72 -5.60 -1.63 7.63
C GLN A 72 -6.36 -2.96 7.66
N MET A 73 -6.86 -3.37 8.82
CA MET A 73 -7.69 -4.59 8.94
C MET A 73 -9.00 -4.44 8.16
N GLU A 74 -9.71 -3.33 8.34
CA GLU A 74 -10.94 -3.03 7.60
C GLU A 74 -10.70 -3.04 6.08
N GLY A 75 -9.59 -2.45 5.63
CA GLY A 75 -9.23 -2.43 4.21
C GLY A 75 -8.86 -3.80 3.65
N ILE A 76 -8.32 -4.73 4.45
CA ILE A 76 -8.05 -6.10 4.02
C ILE A 76 -9.36 -6.89 3.98
N GLN A 77 -10.19 -6.79 5.02
CA GLN A 77 -11.48 -7.48 5.09
C GLN A 77 -12.40 -7.06 3.94
N ALA A 78 -12.48 -5.76 3.65
CA ALA A 78 -13.27 -5.26 2.52
C ALA A 78 -12.81 -5.86 1.18
N ARG A 79 -11.50 -6.04 0.97
CA ARG A 79 -10.97 -6.67 -0.25
C ARG A 79 -11.27 -8.16 -0.32
N GLU A 80 -11.23 -8.86 0.81
CA GLU A 80 -11.62 -10.27 0.89
C GLU A 80 -13.11 -10.44 0.58
N GLU A 81 -13.97 -9.61 1.17
CA GLU A 81 -15.41 -9.58 0.89
C GLU A 81 -15.72 -9.23 -0.58
N GLU A 82 -15.03 -8.24 -1.15
CA GLU A 82 -15.16 -7.91 -2.58
C GLU A 82 -14.74 -9.09 -3.47
N SER A 83 -13.66 -9.79 -3.11
CA SER A 83 -13.20 -10.95 -3.87
C SER A 83 -14.21 -12.10 -3.80
N GLU A 84 -14.77 -12.37 -2.62
CA GLU A 84 -15.83 -13.37 -2.44
C GLU A 84 -17.12 -12.97 -3.17
N GLN A 85 -17.49 -11.69 -3.17
CA GLN A 85 -18.65 -11.20 -3.93
C GLN A 85 -18.46 -11.33 -5.45
N VAL A 86 -17.26 -11.06 -5.96
CA VAL A 86 -16.93 -11.27 -7.39
C VAL A 86 -16.96 -12.76 -7.74
N GLU A 87 -16.44 -13.63 -6.88
CA GLU A 87 -16.50 -15.08 -7.12
C GLU A 87 -17.92 -15.63 -7.04
N THR A 88 -18.72 -15.17 -6.08
CA THR A 88 -20.12 -15.60 -5.95
C THR A 88 -20.97 -15.09 -7.10
N THR A 89 -20.83 -13.83 -7.51
CA THR A 89 -21.52 -13.31 -8.71
C THR A 89 -21.12 -14.08 -9.97
N LYS A 90 -19.83 -14.41 -10.14
CA LYS A 90 -19.39 -15.28 -11.25
C LYS A 90 -20.01 -16.68 -11.20
N ARG A 91 -20.24 -17.22 -10.01
CA ARG A 91 -20.87 -18.55 -9.82
C ARG A 91 -22.40 -18.56 -9.94
N LEU A 92 -23.05 -17.39 -9.82
CA LEU A 92 -24.51 -17.26 -9.78
C LEU A 92 -25.15 -16.90 -11.13
N VAL A 93 -24.36 -16.68 -12.19
CA VAL A 93 -24.93 -16.50 -13.53
C VAL A 93 -25.31 -17.88 -14.07
N GLU A 94 -26.59 -18.22 -13.98
CA GLU A 94 -27.17 -19.47 -14.48
C GLU A 94 -27.74 -19.26 -15.89
N CYS A 95 -27.69 -20.30 -16.73
CA CYS A 95 -28.31 -20.24 -18.03
C CYS A 95 -29.84 -20.16 -17.91
N THR A 96 -30.43 -19.16 -18.55
CA THR A 96 -31.88 -18.92 -18.55
C THR A 96 -32.67 -20.12 -19.10
N THR A 97 -32.09 -20.88 -20.02
CA THR A 97 -32.74 -22.02 -20.69
C THR A 97 -32.62 -23.32 -19.91
N CYS A 98 -31.41 -23.68 -19.46
CA CYS A 98 -31.15 -24.99 -18.85
C CYS A 98 -30.94 -24.93 -17.33
N CYS A 99 -30.95 -23.75 -16.73
CA CYS A 99 -30.61 -23.50 -15.32
C CYS A 99 -29.23 -24.07 -14.92
N GLY A 100 -28.36 -24.31 -15.90
CA GLY A 100 -27.02 -24.84 -15.69
C GLY A 100 -25.99 -23.72 -15.52
N ASN A 101 -24.96 -23.98 -14.72
CA ASN A 101 -23.84 -23.07 -14.54
C ASN A 101 -22.69 -23.61 -15.39
N SER A 102 -22.57 -23.14 -16.63
CA SER A 102 -21.42 -23.44 -17.48
C SER A 102 -20.29 -22.43 -17.23
N GLU A 103 -19.06 -22.86 -17.47
CA GLU A 103 -17.88 -21.99 -17.34
C GLU A 103 -17.84 -20.89 -18.42
N GLU A 104 -18.53 -21.13 -19.54
CA GLU A 104 -18.71 -20.20 -20.66
C GLU A 104 -20.18 -19.78 -20.74
N MET A 105 -20.45 -18.54 -20.33
CA MET A 105 -21.75 -17.89 -20.35
C MET A 105 -21.73 -16.71 -21.32
N VAL A 106 -22.74 -16.62 -22.17
CA VAL A 106 -22.90 -15.59 -23.20
C VAL A 106 -24.10 -14.73 -22.83
N LEU A 107 -23.92 -13.40 -22.82
CA LEU A 107 -25.02 -12.45 -22.70
C LEU A 107 -25.57 -12.16 -24.10
N ASP A 108 -26.86 -12.42 -24.31
CA ASP A 108 -27.52 -12.03 -25.55
C ASP A 108 -27.93 -10.54 -25.48
N GLU A 109 -27.44 -9.74 -26.43
CA GLU A 109 -27.74 -8.31 -26.51
C GLU A 109 -29.19 -8.04 -26.92
N ASN A 110 -29.85 -9.02 -27.55
CA ASN A 110 -31.20 -8.84 -28.09
C ASN A 110 -32.30 -8.93 -27.00
N ASP A 111 -32.08 -9.74 -25.97
CA ASP A 111 -33.03 -9.93 -24.85
C ASP A 111 -32.44 -9.62 -23.46
N GLY A 112 -31.12 -9.38 -23.37
CA GLY A 112 -30.41 -9.09 -22.13
C GLY A 112 -30.28 -10.29 -21.17
N CYS A 113 -30.48 -11.52 -21.66
CA CYS A 113 -30.43 -12.74 -20.86
C CYS A 113 -29.10 -13.48 -21.02
N TYR A 114 -28.72 -14.24 -19.98
CA TYR A 114 -27.52 -15.07 -20.00
C TYR A 114 -27.85 -16.51 -20.41
N TYR A 115 -27.03 -17.05 -21.31
CA TYR A 115 -27.15 -18.40 -21.85
C TYR A 115 -25.82 -19.13 -21.75
N CYS A 116 -25.84 -20.46 -21.56
CA CYS A 116 -24.63 -21.25 -21.78
C CYS A 116 -24.32 -21.27 -23.29
N GLN A 117 -23.04 -21.40 -23.65
CA GLN A 117 -22.56 -21.46 -25.03
C GLN A 117 -23.43 -22.39 -25.91
N THR A 118 -23.72 -23.59 -25.40
CA THR A 118 -24.52 -24.60 -26.11
C THR A 118 -25.97 -24.15 -26.36
N CYS A 119 -26.67 -23.64 -25.33
CA CYS A 119 -28.04 -23.16 -25.51
C CYS A 119 -28.12 -21.92 -26.42
N TYR A 120 -27.11 -21.05 -26.36
CA TYR A 120 -27.02 -19.88 -27.26
C TYR A 120 -26.84 -20.30 -28.71
N GLU A 121 -25.89 -21.21 -28.96
CA GLU A 121 -25.62 -21.75 -30.30
C GLU A 121 -26.83 -22.50 -30.86
N GLU A 122 -27.50 -23.34 -30.06
CA GLU A 122 -28.71 -24.06 -30.50
C GLU A 122 -29.85 -23.10 -30.89
N TYR A 123 -30.08 -22.06 -30.10
CA TYR A 123 -31.12 -21.08 -30.35
C TYR A 123 -30.93 -20.34 -31.69
N TYR A 124 -29.69 -19.92 -31.99
CA TYR A 124 -29.36 -19.19 -33.22
C TYR A 124 -28.95 -20.08 -34.41
N ALA A 125 -28.55 -21.33 -34.19
CA ALA A 125 -28.27 -22.27 -35.27
C ALA A 125 -29.53 -22.62 -36.08
N ALA A 126 -30.69 -22.64 -35.43
CA ALA A 126 -31.98 -22.87 -36.09
C ALA A 126 -32.29 -21.83 -37.18
N GLU A 127 -31.82 -20.59 -37.02
CA GLU A 127 -32.04 -19.54 -38.03
C GLU A 127 -31.12 -19.68 -39.26
N ARG A 128 -29.93 -20.28 -39.11
CA ARG A 128 -28.99 -20.48 -40.23
C ARG A 128 -29.38 -21.64 -41.14
N GLY A 129 -30.03 -22.66 -40.59
CA GLY A 129 -30.44 -23.87 -41.32
C GLY A 129 -31.51 -23.66 -42.41
N THR A 130 -32.12 -22.48 -42.50
CA THR A 130 -33.12 -22.18 -43.55
C THR A 130 -32.54 -21.47 -44.78
N LYS A 131 -31.23 -21.14 -44.79
CA LYS A 131 -30.58 -20.45 -45.92
C LYS A 131 -29.45 -21.24 -46.60
N GLU A 132 -29.03 -22.38 -46.05
CA GLU A 132 -27.91 -23.18 -46.58
C GLU A 132 -28.31 -24.56 -47.15
N GLU A 133 -29.57 -24.73 -47.56
CA GLU A 133 -29.99 -25.90 -48.38
C GLU A 133 -30.01 -25.61 -49.89
N VAL A 134 -29.37 -24.52 -50.34
CA VAL A 134 -29.14 -24.25 -51.76
C VAL A 134 -27.74 -23.66 -51.93
N VAL A 135 -26.73 -24.53 -52.08
CA VAL A 135 -25.58 -24.46 -53.00
C VAL A 135 -24.56 -25.49 -52.51
N SER A 136 -24.85 -26.75 -52.77
CA SER A 136 -23.86 -27.84 -52.79
C SER A 136 -24.01 -28.62 -54.09
N GLU A 137 -23.69 -27.97 -55.21
CA GLU A 137 -23.44 -28.67 -56.48
C GLU A 137 -22.62 -27.79 -57.43
N LEU A 138 -21.31 -27.71 -57.20
CA LEU A 138 -20.35 -27.41 -58.26
C LEU A 138 -19.00 -28.03 -57.93
N ARG A 139 -18.97 -29.35 -58.18
CA ARG A 139 -17.77 -30.16 -58.36
C ARG A 139 -17.12 -29.76 -59.68
N ILE A 140 -16.03 -29.00 -59.64
CA ILE A 140 -15.06 -28.93 -60.74
C ILE A 140 -13.67 -29.18 -60.16
N GLU A 141 -13.19 -30.39 -60.39
CA GLU A 141 -11.76 -30.70 -60.40
C GLU A 141 -11.09 -29.87 -61.52
N ARG A 142 -10.11 -29.04 -61.17
CA ARG A 142 -9.05 -28.67 -62.13
C ARG A 142 -7.72 -28.51 -61.39
N LYS A 143 -6.81 -29.43 -61.72
CA LYS A 143 -5.39 -29.47 -61.37
C LYS A 143 -4.60 -28.32 -62.00
N GLU A 144 -3.39 -28.17 -61.45
CA GLU A 144 -2.17 -27.54 -62.00
C GLU A 144 -2.11 -26.01 -61.92
N SER A 145 -1.31 -25.51 -60.98
CA SER A 145 0.11 -25.14 -61.16
C SER A 145 0.25 -23.85 -61.96
N TRP A 146 0.95 -22.86 -61.39
CA TRP A 146 2.08 -22.16 -61.98
C TRP A 146 2.76 -21.37 -60.85
N LYS A 147 4.07 -21.56 -60.73
CA LYS A 147 4.99 -20.69 -60.01
C LYS A 147 5.35 -19.52 -60.92
N GLU A 148 5.70 -18.39 -60.28
CA GLU A 148 6.65 -17.33 -60.65
C GLU A 148 6.04 -15.97 -60.23
N ALA A 149 6.58 -15.27 -59.23
CA ALA A 149 7.88 -14.61 -59.10
C ALA A 149 7.83 -13.14 -59.53
N GLY A 150 8.30 -12.27 -58.62
CA GLY A 150 8.53 -10.83 -58.81
C GLY A 150 7.26 -9.99 -58.68
N ALA A 151 7.29 -8.75 -58.24
CA ALA A 151 8.29 -7.87 -57.67
C ALA A 151 7.55 -6.54 -57.42
N SER A 152 8.16 -5.63 -56.66
CA SER A 152 7.89 -4.18 -56.71
C SER A 152 6.68 -3.65 -55.94
N GLY A 153 6.94 -2.80 -54.95
CA GLY A 153 5.91 -2.02 -54.26
C GLY A 153 6.39 -1.27 -53.01
N ASP A 154 7.58 -0.69 -53.09
CA ASP A 154 8.12 0.30 -52.15
C ASP A 154 7.31 1.62 -52.22
N ASN A 155 7.35 2.42 -51.14
CA ASN A 155 6.68 3.70 -50.82
C ASN A 155 5.51 3.59 -49.81
N ARG A 156 5.43 4.38 -48.73
CA ARG A 156 6.14 5.63 -48.42
C ARG A 156 5.88 6.05 -46.97
N GLU A 157 6.92 6.71 -46.51
CA GLU A 157 7.26 7.38 -45.27
C GLU A 157 6.43 8.66 -44.98
N TYR A 158 6.48 9.06 -43.70
CA TYR A 158 6.17 10.37 -43.09
C TYR A 158 4.72 10.78 -42.77
N GLU A 159 4.48 11.03 -41.48
CA GLU A 159 4.16 12.35 -40.86
C GLU A 159 4.27 12.15 -39.33
N GLU A 160 5.40 12.49 -38.68
CA GLU A 160 5.73 13.81 -38.08
C GLU A 160 4.53 14.64 -37.59
N GLY A 161 4.38 14.69 -36.25
CA GLY A 161 3.54 15.63 -35.52
C GLY A 161 4.30 16.19 -34.32
N GLU A 162 4.81 17.41 -34.51
CA GLU A 162 5.47 18.35 -33.58
C GLU A 162 4.68 18.58 -32.27
N LYS A 163 5.32 18.51 -31.09
CA LYS A 163 6.04 19.55 -30.30
C LYS A 163 5.17 20.64 -29.62
N ASN A 164 5.62 20.94 -28.39
CA ASN A 164 5.38 22.10 -27.51
C ASN A 164 4.29 21.87 -26.43
N ALA A 165 4.45 22.22 -25.15
CA ALA A 165 5.37 23.17 -24.53
C ALA A 165 5.78 22.72 -23.11
N ILE A 166 7.03 23.01 -22.78
CA ILE A 166 7.59 23.06 -21.43
C ILE A 166 7.44 24.51 -20.98
N ASP A 167 6.78 24.75 -19.85
CA ASP A 167 6.90 25.99 -19.09
C ASP A 167 7.85 25.72 -17.92
N GLU A 168 9.13 26.07 -18.12
CA GLU A 168 10.11 26.28 -17.05
C GLU A 168 10.26 27.79 -16.82
N GLU A 169 9.70 28.27 -15.71
CA GLU A 169 10.21 29.44 -14.98
C GLU A 169 11.31 28.88 -14.05
N GLY A 170 12.54 29.39 -13.94
CA GLY A 170 13.03 30.71 -14.27
C GLY A 170 13.63 31.36 -13.02
N GLU A 171 14.71 30.81 -12.45
CA GLU A 171 15.53 31.54 -11.47
C GLU A 171 17.03 31.38 -11.80
N LYS A 172 17.64 32.51 -12.11
CA LYS A 172 19.08 32.74 -12.25
C LYS A 172 19.65 33.01 -10.87
N GLU A 173 20.77 32.42 -10.51
CA GLU A 173 21.80 33.10 -9.71
C GLU A 173 23.21 32.68 -10.15
N ASP A 174 24.05 33.71 -10.29
CA ASP A 174 25.44 33.70 -10.70
C ASP A 174 26.35 32.99 -9.69
N ALA A 175 27.32 32.19 -10.17
CA ALA A 175 28.59 32.02 -9.45
C ALA A 175 29.72 31.48 -10.36
N PRO A 176 30.99 31.81 -10.07
CA PRO A 176 32.08 31.81 -11.03
C PRO A 176 32.94 30.54 -11.04
N ALA A 177 33.81 30.50 -12.04
CA ALA A 177 34.79 29.48 -12.35
C ALA A 177 35.78 29.13 -11.22
N GLY A 178 36.05 27.83 -11.11
CA GLY A 178 37.40 27.27 -11.00
C GLY A 178 38.02 27.17 -9.61
N VAL A 179 37.97 25.97 -9.00
CA VAL A 179 39.00 25.49 -8.07
C VAL A 179 39.11 23.95 -8.17
N GLU A 180 40.35 23.47 -8.23
CA GLU A 180 40.81 22.08 -8.25
C GLU A 180 40.45 21.26 -6.98
N PRO A 181 40.52 19.92 -7.01
CA PRO A 181 40.03 19.08 -5.91
C PRO A 181 41.09 18.91 -4.82
N SER A 182 40.78 19.36 -3.60
CA SER A 182 41.46 18.96 -2.37
C SER A 182 40.65 17.91 -1.62
N LEU A 183 41.32 16.82 -1.26
CA LEU A 183 40.84 15.72 -0.42
C LEU A 183 40.52 16.22 1.00
N ASP A 184 39.26 16.08 1.45
CA ASP A 184 38.89 16.14 2.86
C ASP A 184 37.81 15.11 3.19
N GLU A 185 38.01 14.46 4.34
CA GLU A 185 37.25 13.33 4.89
C GLU A 185 35.77 13.66 5.23
N PRO A 186 34.87 12.65 5.26
CA PRO A 186 33.44 12.89 5.46
C PRO A 186 33.09 13.18 6.92
N LYS A 187 32.58 14.39 7.19
CA LYS A 187 32.04 14.88 8.46
C LYS A 187 30.61 14.40 8.80
N ASP A 188 30.06 13.44 8.07
CA ASP A 188 28.65 13.04 8.20
C ASP A 188 28.38 11.89 9.20
N GLN A 189 29.40 11.36 9.89
CA GLN A 189 29.22 10.29 10.88
C GLN A 189 29.03 10.76 12.34
N GLU A 190 29.43 11.99 12.68
CA GLU A 190 29.40 12.45 14.08
C GLU A 190 27.99 12.88 14.51
N GLU A 191 27.21 13.50 13.60
CA GLU A 191 25.84 13.95 13.88
C GLU A 191 24.85 12.79 14.08
N ALA A 192 25.10 11.65 13.43
CA ALA A 192 24.30 10.42 13.62
C ALA A 192 24.55 9.76 14.97
N GLN A 193 25.78 9.84 15.50
CA GLN A 193 26.10 9.33 16.84
C GLN A 193 25.59 10.25 17.96
N GLU A 194 25.55 11.56 17.74
CA GLU A 194 25.03 12.51 18.73
C GLU A 194 23.51 12.38 18.93
N ARG A 195 22.74 12.11 17.86
CA ARG A 195 21.30 11.78 17.94
C ARG A 195 21.02 10.49 18.73
N LEU A 196 21.91 9.50 18.65
CA LEU A 196 21.79 8.26 19.43
C LEU A 196 22.11 8.47 20.91
N ARG A 197 22.96 9.45 21.26
CA ARG A 197 23.27 9.79 22.66
C ARG A 197 22.12 10.53 23.35
N HIS A 198 21.38 11.39 22.66
CA HIS A 198 20.20 12.04 23.23
C HIS A 198 19.02 11.08 23.49
N SER A 199 18.84 10.04 22.68
CA SER A 199 17.79 9.03 22.91
C SER A 199 18.05 8.14 24.15
N ARG A 200 19.30 8.03 24.62
CA ARG A 200 19.65 7.18 25.76
C ARG A 200 19.49 7.89 27.11
N VAL A 201 19.50 9.23 27.12
CA VAL A 201 19.41 10.02 28.36
C VAL A 201 17.96 10.13 28.89
N GLU A 202 16.94 10.02 28.04
CA GLU A 202 15.54 10.10 28.48
C GLU A 202 14.98 8.81 29.10
N LEU A 203 15.67 7.67 28.94
CA LEU A 203 15.23 6.38 29.51
C LEU A 203 15.60 6.22 30.99
N GLY A 204 16.64 6.92 31.47
CA GLY A 204 16.99 6.93 32.90
C GLY A 204 15.93 7.66 33.73
N SER A 205 15.48 8.82 33.24
CA SER A 205 14.46 9.63 33.91
C SER A 205 13.11 8.92 34.07
N LEU A 206 12.73 8.04 33.14
CA LEU A 206 11.49 7.26 33.26
C LEU A 206 11.60 6.13 34.27
N ALA A 207 12.78 5.49 34.36
CA ALA A 207 13.04 4.43 35.32
C ALA A 207 13.05 4.97 36.75
N ASP A 208 13.66 6.15 36.97
CA ASP A 208 13.69 6.83 38.26
C ASP A 208 12.28 7.29 38.72
N PHE A 209 11.45 7.75 37.77
CA PHE A 209 10.06 8.12 38.04
C PHE A 209 9.19 6.89 38.39
N LEU A 210 9.36 5.77 37.69
CA LEU A 210 8.62 4.53 37.96
C LEU A 210 9.11 3.80 39.23
N ALA A 211 10.35 4.04 39.65
CA ALA A 211 10.91 3.48 40.88
C ALA A 211 10.50 4.24 42.14
N GLY A 212 9.75 5.35 42.02
CA GLY A 212 9.32 6.15 43.17
C GLY A 212 10.47 6.88 43.87
N ALA A 213 11.58 7.12 43.16
CA ALA A 213 12.66 7.94 43.70
C ALA A 213 12.18 9.39 43.75
N GLU A 214 11.74 9.83 44.93
CA GLU A 214 11.50 11.23 45.23
C GLU A 214 12.73 12.04 44.80
N SER A 215 12.54 12.96 43.84
CA SER A 215 13.59 13.92 43.53
C SER A 215 13.95 14.68 44.81
N PRO A 216 15.24 14.87 45.13
CA PRO A 216 15.58 15.75 46.23
C PRO A 216 15.10 17.16 45.88
N PRO A 217 14.53 17.91 46.85
CA PRO A 217 14.15 19.28 46.59
C PRO A 217 15.41 20.06 46.24
N PHE A 218 15.38 20.79 45.14
CA PHE A 218 16.34 21.84 44.84
C PHE A 218 16.27 22.91 45.94
N ALA A 219 17.02 22.68 47.03
CA ALA A 219 17.24 23.61 48.10
C ALA A 219 18.69 24.13 47.98
N THR A 220 18.78 25.38 47.54
CA THR A 220 19.65 26.44 48.07
C THR A 220 21.08 26.08 48.49
N GLN A 221 22.08 26.63 47.79
CA GLN A 221 23.10 27.54 48.35
C GLN A 221 24.27 27.78 47.37
N ALA A 222 24.45 29.04 46.96
CA ALA A 222 25.78 29.61 46.72
C ALA A 222 25.72 31.10 47.07
N ARG A 223 25.68 31.36 48.39
CA ARG A 223 25.90 32.67 48.99
C ARG A 223 27.42 32.84 49.06
N ILE A 224 28.02 33.50 48.08
CA ILE A 224 29.43 33.88 48.14
C ILE A 224 29.55 35.03 49.14
N LEU A 225 30.00 34.71 50.35
CA LEU A 225 30.58 35.66 51.28
C LEU A 225 32.04 35.84 50.86
N SER A 226 32.35 36.99 50.28
CA SER A 226 33.71 37.51 50.19
C SER A 226 33.88 38.56 51.28
N HIS A 227 34.63 38.19 52.33
CA HIS A 227 35.16 39.10 53.34
C HIS A 227 36.60 38.67 53.67
N GLU A 228 37.43 39.67 53.97
CA GLU A 228 38.85 39.64 54.38
C GLU A 228 39.82 39.59 53.17
N TRP A 229 40.64 40.60 52.90
CA TRP A 229 41.42 41.49 53.79
C TRP A 229 41.30 42.98 53.43
#